data_AF-A0A947EC41-F1
#
_entry.id   AF-A0A947EC41-F1
#
_cell.length_a   1.000
_cell.length_b   1.000
_cell.length_c   1.000
_cell.angle_alpha   90.00
_cell.angle_beta   90.00
_cell.angle_gamma   90.00
#
_symmetry.space_group_name_H-M   'P 1'
#
loop_
_entity.id
_entity.type
_entity.pdbx_description
1 polymer ?
#
loop_
_entity_poly.entity_id
_entity_poly.type
_entity_poly.pdbx_seq_one_letter_code
_entity_poly.pdbx_strand_id
1 'polypeptide(L)'
;MTANTVDLSPDDNSVVTLEVADEVVAPEKVKSPKGNSAKTSSAPVPAPKRGFFRRLWKAVKVLLGLALVALVAGAIYLGIPELNDRVLNPLSDNTARLSSVTEEVAASEASIAELDTAIAGLDARVAELAAAEAVVPDRLLSLENGLADVVETQAQFDDRMASIESAIAGHTRQIDTLDELQATLSADVAAGSAELATQVTTLQVMELLSRARLFLYQANYGLAEQDVVAARALIDTDTAAGEEVALRLDRVIDGLPERPVTAADDLDIAWQLLLSPSVVSGE
;
A
#
# COMPACT_ATOMS: atom_id res chain seq x y z
N MET A 1 -13.71 -14.40 -21.99
CA MET A 1 -14.51 -13.77 -23.06
C MET A 1 -15.96 -13.67 -22.60
N THR A 2 -16.36 -12.51 -22.10
CA THR A 2 -17.75 -12.01 -22.08
C THR A 2 -17.65 -10.53 -21.67
N ALA A 3 -18.01 -9.62 -22.57
CA ALA A 3 -18.08 -8.21 -22.25
C ALA A 3 -19.48 -7.90 -21.69
N ASN A 4 -19.57 -7.00 -20.71
CA ASN A 4 -20.85 -6.43 -20.30
C ASN A 4 -20.70 -4.91 -20.14
N THR A 5 -21.10 -4.18 -21.17
CA THR A 5 -21.21 -2.72 -21.17
C THR A 5 -22.69 -2.36 -21.08
N VAL A 6 -23.13 -1.87 -19.92
CA VAL A 6 -24.47 -1.32 -19.75
C VAL A 6 -24.36 0.21 -19.77
N ASP A 7 -24.87 0.77 -20.85
CA ASP A 7 -25.07 2.20 -21.07
C ASP A 7 -26.40 2.63 -20.42
N LEU A 8 -26.42 3.77 -19.75
CA LEU A 8 -27.61 4.38 -19.14
C LEU A 8 -27.59 5.89 -19.35
N SER A 9 -28.26 6.32 -20.42
CA SER A 9 -28.56 7.72 -20.70
C SER A 9 -29.58 8.27 -19.71
N PRO A 10 -29.44 9.53 -19.24
CA PRO A 10 -30.47 10.21 -18.47
C PRO A 10 -31.46 10.95 -19.38
N ASP A 11 -32.75 10.83 -19.07
CA ASP A 11 -33.89 11.74 -19.33
C ASP A 11 -35.13 10.98 -18.78
N ASP A 12 -35.98 11.51 -17.91
CA ASP A 12 -36.90 12.61 -18.24
C ASP A 12 -37.38 13.37 -16.99
N ASN A 13 -37.93 14.56 -17.25
CA ASN A 13 -38.46 15.59 -16.37
C ASN A 13 -39.90 15.22 -15.92
N SER A 14 -40.47 15.73 -14.81
CA SER A 14 -41.30 16.94 -14.84
C SER A 14 -42.25 17.07 -13.62
N VAL A 15 -42.66 18.32 -13.32
CA VAL A 15 -43.81 18.77 -12.48
C VAL A 15 -43.77 18.37 -10.99
N VAL A 16 -43.53 19.22 -9.97
CA VAL A 16 -43.86 20.64 -9.68
C VAL A 16 -45.36 20.95 -9.52
N THR A 17 -45.87 20.89 -8.27
CA THR A 17 -46.78 21.91 -7.74
C THR A 17 -46.53 22.09 -6.23
N LEU A 18 -46.23 23.34 -5.84
CA LEU A 18 -46.22 23.82 -4.46
C LEU A 18 -47.52 24.58 -4.23
N GLU A 19 -48.22 24.33 -3.13
CA GLU A 19 -49.17 25.31 -2.60
C GLU A 19 -49.22 25.22 -1.06
N VAL A 20 -48.64 26.24 -0.41
CA VAL A 20 -48.64 26.45 1.05
C VAL A 20 -48.87 27.93 1.31
N ALA A 21 -50.02 28.25 1.91
CA ALA A 21 -50.33 29.41 2.74
C ALA A 21 -51.76 29.17 3.31
N ASP A 22 -52.00 28.86 4.58
CA ASP A 22 -51.75 29.62 5.83
C ASP A 22 -52.86 30.65 6.15
N GLU A 23 -52.96 30.99 7.44
CA GLU A 23 -53.53 32.23 8.00
C GLU A 23 -55.03 32.28 8.45
N VAL A 24 -55.24 31.92 9.74
CA VAL A 24 -55.78 32.80 10.83
C VAL A 24 -57.30 33.07 11.02
N VAL A 25 -57.77 32.60 12.19
CA VAL A 25 -58.51 33.30 13.29
C VAL A 25 -59.84 34.06 13.03
N ALA A 26 -60.83 33.75 13.88
CA ALA A 26 -62.11 34.44 14.11
C ALA A 26 -61.92 35.84 14.78
N PRO A 27 -62.92 36.68 15.18
CA PRO A 27 -64.34 36.36 15.39
C PRO A 27 -65.41 37.47 15.12
N GLU A 28 -66.67 37.08 15.37
CA GLU A 28 -67.77 37.86 15.97
C GLU A 28 -68.54 39.01 15.26
N LYS A 29 -69.87 38.97 15.52
CA LYS A 29 -70.86 40.04 15.72
C LYS A 29 -71.70 40.67 14.57
N VAL A 30 -73.01 40.39 14.69
CA VAL A 30 -74.15 41.36 14.68
C VAL A 30 -74.57 42.03 13.35
N LYS A 31 -75.80 41.76 12.86
CA LYS A 31 -77.03 42.59 13.08
C LYS A 31 -78.28 42.08 12.32
N SER A 32 -79.48 42.26 12.90
CA SER A 32 -80.81 42.13 12.26
C SER A 32 -81.12 43.34 11.32
N PRO A 33 -82.15 43.33 10.43
CA PRO A 33 -83.54 43.68 10.87
C PRO A 33 -84.77 43.29 9.97
N LYS A 34 -86.01 43.53 10.48
CA LYS A 34 -87.34 43.69 9.78
C LYS A 34 -87.89 42.48 9.00
N GLY A 35 -89.20 42.27 8.76
CA GLY A 35 -90.48 42.98 9.01
C GLY A 35 -91.60 42.38 8.10
N ASN A 36 -92.92 42.60 8.19
CA ASN A 36 -93.87 43.38 9.02
C ASN A 36 -95.31 42.80 8.82
N SER A 37 -96.30 43.15 9.68
CA SER A 37 -97.74 43.49 9.35
C SER A 37 -98.65 43.38 10.59
N ALA A 38 -99.34 44.43 11.09
CA ALA A 38 -100.63 45.02 10.63
C ALA A 38 -101.86 44.11 10.91
N LYS A 39 -103.08 44.53 11.31
CA LYS A 39 -103.77 45.84 11.42
C LYS A 39 -105.05 45.63 12.29
N THR A 40 -105.56 46.57 13.11
CA THR A 40 -106.76 47.42 12.84
C THR A 40 -107.27 48.07 14.15
N SER A 41 -108.10 49.12 14.05
CA SER A 41 -108.63 49.95 15.15
C SER A 41 -110.01 50.52 14.79
N SER A 42 -110.91 50.69 15.78
CA SER A 42 -112.13 51.56 15.83
C SER A 42 -113.17 50.98 16.82
N ALA A 43 -114.06 51.69 17.53
CA ALA A 43 -114.18 53.09 17.97
C ALA A 43 -115.20 53.14 19.19
N PRO A 44 -115.99 54.20 19.56
CA PRO A 44 -116.08 54.63 20.98
C PRO A 44 -117.53 54.81 21.57
N VAL A 45 -117.68 55.71 22.58
CA VAL A 45 -118.90 56.40 23.15
C VAL A 45 -119.69 55.67 24.32
N PRO A 46 -120.55 56.33 25.17
CA PRO A 46 -120.14 56.72 26.54
C PRO A 46 -121.12 56.50 27.77
N ALA A 47 -120.56 56.55 29.01
CA ALA A 47 -121.11 57.11 30.29
C ALA A 47 -122.41 56.51 30.95
N PRO A 48 -122.82 56.85 32.22
CA PRO A 48 -122.17 57.54 33.37
C PRO A 48 -122.33 56.94 34.82
N LYS A 49 -121.41 57.34 35.75
CA LYS A 49 -121.56 57.70 37.21
C LYS A 49 -121.72 56.68 38.41
N ARG A 50 -120.87 56.93 39.44
CA ARG A 50 -120.99 56.81 40.94
C ARG A 50 -120.56 55.53 41.72
N GLY A 51 -119.79 55.72 42.81
CA GLY A 51 -119.48 54.72 43.88
C GLY A 51 -118.11 54.92 44.57
N PHE A 52 -118.01 54.92 45.92
CA PHE A 52 -116.91 55.58 46.67
C PHE A 52 -115.88 54.69 47.44
N PHE A 53 -115.83 53.36 47.23
CA PHE A 53 -115.22 52.41 48.20
C PHE A 53 -113.83 51.79 47.91
N ARG A 54 -113.15 52.14 46.81
CA ARG A 54 -112.05 51.29 46.24
C ARG A 54 -110.60 51.58 46.69
N ARG A 55 -110.35 52.49 47.65
CA ARG A 55 -108.97 52.96 47.97
C ARG A 55 -108.16 52.03 48.90
N LEU A 56 -108.80 51.22 49.75
CA LEU A 56 -108.12 50.43 50.78
C LEU A 56 -107.33 49.22 50.22
N TRP A 57 -107.77 48.64 49.09
CA TRP A 57 -107.20 47.41 48.52
C TRP A 57 -105.81 47.58 47.88
N LYS A 58 -105.32 48.81 47.69
CA LYS A 58 -104.01 49.07 47.06
C LYS A 58 -102.82 48.89 48.01
N ALA A 59 -102.98 49.15 49.30
CA ALA A 59 -101.87 49.08 50.27
C ALA A 59 -101.38 47.65 50.50
N VAL A 60 -102.30 46.68 50.59
CA VAL A 60 -101.99 45.25 50.82
C VAL A 60 -101.12 44.67 49.71
N LYS A 61 -101.34 45.07 48.44
CA LYS A 61 -100.51 44.60 47.30
C LYS A 61 -99.05 45.06 47.37
N VAL A 62 -98.76 46.22 47.96
CA VAL A 62 -97.39 46.74 48.06
C VAL A 62 -96.61 46.00 49.15
N LEU A 63 -97.23 45.77 50.31
CA LEU A 63 -96.62 44.98 51.39
C LEU A 63 -96.33 43.53 50.96
N LEU A 64 -97.24 42.91 50.21
CA LEU A 64 -97.03 41.56 49.66
C LEU A 64 -95.83 41.52 48.69
N GLY A 65 -95.66 42.56 47.86
CA GLY A 65 -94.51 42.68 46.95
C GLY A 65 -93.18 42.85 47.70
N LEU A 66 -93.16 43.63 48.78
CA LEU A 66 -91.95 43.84 49.58
C LEU A 66 -91.56 42.57 50.37
N ALA A 67 -92.54 41.85 50.91
CA ALA A 67 -92.33 40.54 51.53
C ALA A 67 -91.78 39.51 50.52
N LEU A 68 -92.27 39.53 49.27
CA LEU A 68 -91.73 38.69 48.20
C LEU A 68 -90.26 39.01 47.90
N VAL A 69 -89.90 40.30 47.81
CA VAL A 69 -88.51 40.73 47.58
C VAL A 69 -87.59 40.34 48.74
N ALA A 70 -88.04 40.48 49.99
CA ALA A 70 -87.27 40.04 51.16
C ALA A 70 -87.07 38.51 51.20
N LEU A 71 -88.09 37.73 50.82
CA LEU A 71 -88.00 36.27 50.72
C LEU A 71 -87.03 35.86 49.61
N VAL A 72 -87.10 36.51 48.43
CA VAL A 72 -86.15 36.30 47.33
C VAL A 72 -84.71 36.66 47.75
N ALA A 73 -84.51 37.79 48.44
CA ALA A 73 -83.20 38.19 48.94
C ALA A 73 -82.64 37.19 49.98
N GLY A 74 -83.47 36.69 50.89
CA GLY A 74 -83.10 35.63 51.83
C GLY A 74 -82.76 34.30 51.14
N ALA A 75 -83.54 33.92 50.11
CA ALA A 75 -83.28 32.73 49.30
C ALA A 75 -81.98 32.85 48.48
N ILE A 76 -81.64 34.04 47.98
CA ILE A 76 -80.35 34.31 47.33
C ILE A 76 -79.21 34.24 48.36
N TYR A 77 -79.35 34.90 49.51
CA TYR A 77 -78.31 34.95 50.54
C TYR A 77 -78.01 33.59 51.18
N LEU A 78 -79.02 32.74 51.36
CA LEU A 78 -78.87 31.37 51.87
C LEU A 78 -78.56 30.34 50.77
N GLY A 79 -78.98 30.59 49.52
CA GLY A 79 -78.72 29.69 48.39
C GLY A 79 -77.28 29.76 47.87
N ILE A 80 -76.67 30.96 47.84
CA ILE A 80 -75.28 31.15 47.39
C ILE A 80 -74.26 30.28 48.16
N PRO A 81 -74.23 30.24 49.52
CA PRO A 81 -73.24 29.43 50.25
C PRO A 81 -73.44 27.91 50.08
N GLU A 82 -74.67 27.39 50.10
CA GLU A 82 -74.93 25.95 49.81
C GLU A 82 -74.52 25.58 48.37
N LEU A 83 -74.72 26.46 47.39
CA LEU A 83 -74.22 26.25 46.03
C LEU A 83 -72.68 26.23 45.99
N ASN A 84 -72.02 27.09 46.76
CA ASN A 84 -70.56 27.15 46.81
C ASN A 84 -69.98 25.79 47.25
N ASP A 85 -70.44 25.27 48.39
CA ASP A 85 -69.82 24.07 48.96
C ASP A 85 -70.20 22.80 48.20
N ARG A 86 -71.37 22.77 47.56
CA ARG A 86 -71.89 21.59 46.85
C ARG A 86 -71.58 21.56 45.35
N VAL A 87 -71.28 22.70 44.75
CA VAL A 87 -71.01 22.82 43.30
C VAL A 87 -69.61 23.39 43.01
N LEU A 88 -69.14 24.41 43.72
CA LEU A 88 -67.83 25.02 43.43
C LEU A 88 -66.66 24.19 43.97
N ASN A 89 -66.75 23.60 45.16
CA ASN A 89 -65.70 22.72 45.68
C ASN A 89 -65.37 21.52 44.76
N PRO A 90 -66.34 20.69 44.31
CA PRO A 90 -66.03 19.60 43.38
C PRO A 90 -65.58 20.10 42.00
N LEU A 91 -65.95 21.31 41.58
CA LEU A 91 -65.39 21.93 40.36
C LEU A 91 -63.92 22.35 40.58
N SER A 92 -63.57 22.89 41.75
CA SER A 92 -62.19 23.24 42.11
C SER A 92 -61.30 22.00 42.17
N ASP A 93 -61.75 20.92 42.80
CA ASP A 93 -61.02 19.65 42.86
C ASP A 93 -60.87 19.00 41.48
N ASN A 94 -61.91 19.04 40.64
CA ASN A 94 -61.79 18.58 39.25
C ASN A 94 -60.87 19.48 38.43
N THR A 95 -60.85 20.81 38.66
CA THR A 95 -59.93 21.73 37.97
C THR A 95 -58.49 21.47 38.39
N ALA A 96 -58.22 21.22 39.67
CA ALA A 96 -56.89 20.87 40.16
C ALA A 96 -56.42 19.50 39.60
N ARG A 97 -57.29 18.51 39.55
CA ARG A 97 -57.02 17.21 38.91
C ARG A 97 -56.79 17.33 37.41
N LEU A 98 -57.60 18.15 36.72
CA LEU A 98 -57.42 18.41 35.28
C LEU A 98 -56.10 19.13 35.01
N SER A 99 -55.67 20.09 35.87
CA SER A 99 -54.33 20.69 35.78
C SER A 99 -53.25 19.63 35.91
N SER A 100 -53.29 18.83 36.99
CA SER A 100 -52.31 17.77 37.25
C SER A 100 -52.25 16.71 36.14
N VAL A 101 -53.39 16.31 35.56
CA VAL A 101 -53.44 15.36 34.44
C VAL A 101 -52.95 16.02 33.15
N THR A 102 -53.22 17.32 32.94
CA THR A 102 -52.68 18.06 31.78
C THR A 102 -51.16 18.20 31.87
N GLU A 103 -50.63 18.43 33.08
CA GLU A 103 -49.19 18.47 33.37
C GLU A 103 -48.53 17.09 33.18
N GLU A 104 -49.17 16.01 33.63
CA GLU A 104 -48.71 14.63 33.42
C GLU A 104 -48.73 14.22 31.94
N VAL A 105 -49.80 14.59 31.20
CA VAL A 105 -49.89 14.38 29.75
C VAL A 105 -48.81 15.17 29.02
N ALA A 106 -48.60 16.45 29.33
CA ALA A 106 -47.54 17.25 28.73
C ALA A 106 -46.13 16.71 29.01
N ALA A 107 -45.89 16.19 30.23
CA ALA A 107 -44.63 15.51 30.56
C ALA A 107 -44.46 14.18 29.80
N SER A 108 -45.54 13.42 29.63
CA SER A 108 -45.55 12.19 28.83
C SER A 108 -45.30 12.47 27.35
N GLU A 109 -45.93 13.50 26.78
CA GLU A 109 -45.71 13.94 25.39
C GLU A 109 -44.26 14.38 25.16
N ALA A 110 -43.67 15.13 26.10
CA ALA A 110 -42.26 15.50 26.05
C ALA A 110 -41.32 14.28 26.11
N SER A 111 -41.63 13.29 26.97
CA SER A 111 -40.85 12.05 27.07
C SER A 111 -40.96 11.19 25.79
N ILE A 112 -42.14 11.16 25.15
CA ILE A 112 -42.33 10.46 23.87
C ILE A 112 -41.50 11.15 22.78
N ALA A 113 -41.52 12.48 22.70
CA ALA A 113 -40.72 13.23 21.72
C ALA A 113 -39.20 13.04 21.91
N GLU A 114 -38.71 12.91 23.16
CA GLU A 114 -37.32 12.57 23.45
C GLU A 114 -36.98 11.13 23.01
N LEU A 115 -37.87 10.16 23.28
CA LEU A 115 -37.70 8.77 22.85
C LEU A 115 -37.72 8.63 21.32
N ASP A 116 -38.62 9.31 20.62
CA ASP A 116 -38.67 9.33 19.15
C ASP A 116 -37.36 9.91 18.56
N THR A 117 -36.83 10.97 19.18
CA THR A 117 -35.52 11.55 18.82
C THR A 117 -34.38 10.56 19.05
N ALA A 118 -34.40 9.82 20.17
CA ALA A 118 -33.42 8.80 20.48
C ALA A 118 -33.49 7.60 19.53
N ILE A 119 -34.69 7.15 19.14
CA ILE A 119 -34.93 6.09 18.16
C ILE A 119 -34.40 6.51 16.79
N ALA A 120 -34.76 7.71 16.30
CA ALA A 120 -34.23 8.23 15.04
C ALA A 120 -32.69 8.33 15.03
N GLY A 121 -32.08 8.69 16.17
CA GLY A 121 -30.63 8.68 16.35
C GLY A 121 -29.99 7.28 16.37
N LEU A 122 -30.72 6.26 16.85
CA LEU A 122 -30.29 4.86 16.78
C LEU A 122 -30.43 4.29 15.37
N ASP A 123 -31.54 4.57 14.67
CA ASP A 123 -31.76 4.14 13.29
C ASP A 123 -30.69 4.72 12.35
N ALA A 124 -30.31 5.98 12.53
CA ALA A 124 -29.21 6.61 11.79
C ALA A 124 -27.87 5.87 12.01
N ARG A 125 -27.57 5.45 13.25
CA ARG A 125 -26.36 4.66 13.56
C ARG A 125 -26.42 3.25 13.02
N VAL A 126 -27.59 2.61 13.03
CA VAL A 126 -27.79 1.29 12.42
C VAL A 126 -27.58 1.36 10.90
N ALA A 127 -28.08 2.41 10.25
CA ALA A 127 -27.84 2.65 8.82
C ALA A 127 -26.35 2.89 8.51
N GLU A 128 -25.64 3.67 9.33
CA GLU A 128 -24.20 3.88 9.19
C GLU A 128 -23.39 2.59 9.38
N LEU A 129 -23.72 1.79 10.40
CA LEU A 129 -23.08 0.49 10.64
C LEU A 129 -23.35 -0.51 9.51
N ALA A 130 -24.58 -0.60 9.01
CA ALA A 130 -24.92 -1.45 7.88
C ALA A 130 -24.18 -1.03 6.59
N ALA A 131 -24.03 0.27 6.35
CA ALA A 131 -23.24 0.78 5.22
C ALA A 131 -21.74 0.49 5.38
N ALA A 132 -21.19 0.56 6.60
CA ALA A 132 -19.81 0.20 6.88
C ALA A 132 -19.56 -1.32 6.72
N GLU A 133 -20.47 -2.15 7.23
CA GLU A 133 -20.42 -3.62 7.13
C GLU A 133 -20.48 -4.07 5.66
N ALA A 134 -21.33 -3.45 4.83
CA ALA A 134 -21.46 -3.76 3.40
C ALA A 134 -20.13 -3.62 2.60
N VAL A 135 -19.18 -2.80 3.07
CA VAL A 135 -17.87 -2.59 2.43
C VAL A 135 -16.78 -3.55 2.95
N VAL A 136 -17.01 -4.24 4.06
CA VAL A 136 -16.04 -5.20 4.63
C VAL A 136 -15.73 -6.37 3.69
N PRO A 137 -16.71 -7.03 3.01
CA PRO A 137 -16.43 -8.11 2.06
C PRO A 137 -15.49 -7.69 0.93
N ASP A 138 -15.71 -6.52 0.32
CA ASP A 138 -14.87 -6.02 -0.78
C ASP A 138 -13.44 -5.74 -0.32
N ARG A 139 -13.27 -5.23 0.91
CA ARG A 139 -11.94 -5.03 1.52
C ARG A 139 -11.24 -6.35 1.81
N LEU A 140 -11.96 -7.36 2.29
CA LEU A 140 -11.40 -8.69 2.52
C LEU A 140 -10.97 -9.33 1.20
N LEU A 141 -11.82 -9.32 0.16
CA LEU A 141 -11.48 -9.81 -1.18
C LEU A 141 -10.27 -9.06 -1.77
N SER A 142 -10.17 -7.75 -1.58
CA SER A 142 -8.99 -6.97 -2.02
C SER A 142 -7.71 -7.38 -1.27
N LEU A 143 -7.80 -7.69 0.02
CA LEU A 143 -6.65 -8.15 0.83
C LEU A 143 -6.26 -9.59 0.48
N GLU A 144 -7.22 -10.48 0.25
CA GLU A 144 -7.00 -11.87 -0.18
C GLU A 144 -6.31 -11.92 -1.55
N ASN A 145 -6.78 -11.12 -2.52
CA ASN A 145 -6.16 -11.01 -3.83
C ASN A 145 -4.74 -10.40 -3.74
N GLY A 146 -4.54 -9.37 -2.91
CA GLY A 146 -3.22 -8.78 -2.68
C GLY A 146 -2.24 -9.75 -1.99
N LEU A 147 -2.74 -10.58 -1.07
CA LEU A 147 -1.95 -11.64 -0.43
C LEU A 147 -1.55 -12.73 -1.45
N ALA A 148 -2.46 -13.11 -2.35
CA ALA A 148 -2.17 -14.07 -3.41
C ALA A 148 -1.07 -13.57 -4.37
N ASP A 149 -1.12 -12.30 -4.79
CA ASP A 149 -0.10 -11.65 -5.62
C ASP A 149 1.27 -11.58 -4.92
N VAL A 150 1.29 -11.25 -3.62
CA VAL A 150 2.53 -11.27 -2.82
C VAL A 150 3.11 -12.69 -2.69
N VAL A 151 2.27 -13.72 -2.51
CA VAL A 151 2.73 -15.12 -2.46
C VAL A 151 3.26 -15.58 -3.82
N GLU A 152 2.60 -15.22 -4.92
CA GLU A 152 3.07 -15.56 -6.28
C GLU A 152 4.40 -14.86 -6.60
N THR A 153 4.51 -13.57 -6.33
CA THR A 153 5.77 -12.82 -6.55
C THR A 153 6.90 -13.33 -5.64
N GLN A 154 6.61 -13.76 -4.41
CA GLN A 154 7.60 -14.41 -3.55
C GLN A 154 8.11 -15.73 -4.16
N ALA A 155 7.20 -16.60 -4.64
CA ALA A 155 7.61 -17.84 -5.31
C ALA A 155 8.47 -17.58 -6.56
N GLN A 156 8.12 -16.56 -7.36
CA GLN A 156 8.95 -16.13 -8.50
C GLN A 156 10.34 -15.61 -8.07
N PHE A 157 10.47 -14.98 -6.90
CA PHE A 157 11.78 -14.58 -6.38
C PHE A 157 12.60 -15.78 -5.91
N ASP A 158 11.98 -16.76 -5.23
CA ASP A 158 12.65 -17.99 -4.78
C ASP A 158 13.18 -18.81 -5.97
N ASP A 159 12.38 -18.97 -7.03
CA ASP A 159 12.81 -19.62 -8.29
C ASP A 159 13.99 -18.89 -8.95
N ARG A 160 13.96 -17.55 -8.97
CA ARG A 160 15.04 -16.72 -9.52
C ARG A 160 16.31 -16.81 -8.68
N MET A 161 16.19 -16.88 -7.35
CA MET A 161 17.33 -17.07 -6.45
C MET A 161 17.98 -18.43 -6.68
N ALA A 162 17.20 -19.52 -6.71
CA ALA A 162 17.71 -20.85 -7.00
C ALA A 162 18.40 -20.94 -8.38
N SER A 163 17.85 -20.26 -9.39
CA SER A 163 18.47 -20.15 -10.72
C SER A 163 19.82 -19.40 -10.68
N ILE A 164 19.90 -18.28 -9.96
CA ILE A 164 21.14 -17.50 -9.79
C ILE A 164 22.20 -18.29 -9.02
N GLU A 165 21.84 -18.97 -7.93
CA GLU A 165 22.75 -19.81 -7.16
C GLU A 165 23.34 -20.95 -8.00
N SER A 166 22.51 -21.61 -8.80
CA SER A 166 22.93 -22.63 -9.76
C SER A 166 23.90 -22.07 -10.82
N ALA A 167 23.60 -20.88 -11.37
CA ALA A 167 24.46 -20.20 -12.33
C ALA A 167 25.82 -19.81 -11.71
N ILE A 168 25.85 -19.26 -10.49
CA ILE A 168 27.08 -18.91 -9.77
C ILE A 168 27.94 -20.15 -9.54
N ALA A 169 27.34 -21.26 -9.08
CA ALA A 169 28.06 -22.52 -8.91
C ALA A 169 28.58 -23.08 -10.24
N GLY A 170 27.85 -22.89 -11.34
CA GLY A 170 28.30 -23.22 -12.70
C GLY A 170 29.52 -22.41 -13.12
N HIS A 171 29.46 -21.08 -12.98
CA HIS A 171 30.54 -20.17 -13.34
C HIS A 171 31.79 -20.35 -12.47
N THR A 172 31.65 -20.66 -11.17
CA THR A 172 32.80 -20.95 -10.29
C THR A 172 33.61 -22.11 -10.85
N ARG A 173 32.97 -23.24 -11.18
CA ARG A 173 33.64 -24.41 -11.77
C ARG A 173 34.29 -24.11 -13.13
N GLN A 174 33.69 -23.21 -13.92
CA GLN A 174 34.29 -22.75 -15.18
C GLN A 174 35.56 -21.94 -14.95
N ILE A 175 35.59 -21.08 -13.93
CA ILE A 175 36.79 -20.33 -13.52
C ILE A 175 37.87 -21.30 -13.04
N ASP A 176 37.54 -22.23 -12.12
CA ASP A 176 38.48 -23.25 -11.64
C ASP A 176 39.12 -24.04 -12.81
N THR A 177 38.31 -24.41 -13.81
CA THR A 177 38.78 -25.11 -15.02
C THR A 177 39.68 -24.24 -15.89
N LEU A 178 39.37 -22.94 -16.03
CA LEU A 178 40.20 -22.01 -16.80
C LEU A 178 41.54 -21.72 -16.12
N ASP A 179 41.56 -21.66 -14.79
CA ASP A 179 42.79 -21.48 -14.01
C ASP A 179 43.70 -22.73 -14.12
N GLU A 180 43.14 -23.94 -14.08
CA GLU A 180 43.89 -25.19 -14.30
C GLU A 180 44.46 -25.28 -15.73
N LEU A 181 43.66 -24.92 -16.75
CA LEU A 181 44.10 -24.85 -18.14
C LEU A 181 45.18 -23.77 -18.33
N GLN A 182 45.05 -22.60 -17.69
CA GLN A 182 46.05 -21.54 -17.76
C GLN A 182 47.36 -21.97 -17.09
N ALA A 183 47.31 -22.63 -15.94
CA ALA A 183 48.49 -23.16 -15.27
C ALA A 183 49.22 -24.20 -16.14
N THR A 184 48.48 -25.14 -16.73
CA THR A 184 49.00 -26.16 -17.64
C THR A 184 49.66 -25.52 -18.87
N LEU A 185 48.95 -24.63 -19.56
CA LEU A 185 49.46 -23.98 -20.76
C LEU A 185 50.69 -23.09 -20.48
N SER A 186 50.76 -22.49 -19.29
CA SER A 186 51.92 -21.71 -18.85
C SER A 186 53.15 -22.59 -18.59
N ALA A 187 52.94 -23.79 -18.02
CA ALA A 187 54.00 -24.78 -17.82
C ALA A 187 54.50 -25.34 -19.17
N ASP A 188 53.60 -25.69 -20.08
CA ASP A 188 53.94 -26.19 -21.42
C ASP A 188 54.73 -25.17 -22.24
N VAL A 189 54.31 -23.89 -22.21
CA VAL A 189 55.03 -22.79 -22.87
C VAL A 189 56.41 -22.57 -22.24
N ALA A 190 56.52 -22.62 -20.91
CA ALA A 190 57.81 -22.49 -20.24
C ALA A 190 58.76 -23.64 -20.63
N ALA A 191 58.30 -24.89 -20.55
CA ALA A 191 59.08 -26.08 -20.91
C ALA A 191 59.52 -26.05 -22.38
N GLY A 192 58.61 -25.83 -23.32
CA GLY A 192 58.93 -25.75 -24.75
C GLY A 192 59.84 -24.58 -25.10
N SER A 193 59.75 -23.46 -24.39
CA SER A 193 60.68 -22.32 -24.58
C SER A 193 62.09 -22.61 -24.07
N ALA A 194 62.22 -23.34 -22.96
CA ALA A 194 63.50 -23.78 -22.43
C ALA A 194 64.15 -24.82 -23.35
N GLU A 195 63.39 -25.82 -23.80
CA GLU A 195 63.85 -26.83 -24.77
C GLU A 195 64.36 -26.17 -26.06
N LEU A 196 63.59 -25.23 -26.63
CA LEU A 196 63.99 -24.51 -27.84
C LEU A 196 65.27 -23.66 -27.62
N ALA A 197 65.43 -23.05 -26.44
CA ALA A 197 66.64 -22.30 -26.10
C ALA A 197 67.87 -23.23 -26.02
N THR A 198 67.74 -24.42 -25.44
CA THR A 198 68.79 -25.45 -25.42
C THR A 198 69.13 -25.95 -26.82
N GLN A 199 68.13 -26.20 -27.67
CA GLN A 199 68.33 -26.61 -29.07
C GLN A 199 69.08 -25.53 -29.88
N VAL A 200 68.67 -24.26 -29.78
CA VAL A 200 69.33 -23.13 -30.46
C VAL A 200 70.79 -22.98 -29.99
N THR A 201 71.03 -23.05 -28.68
CA THR A 201 72.39 -22.96 -28.11
C THR A 201 73.26 -24.11 -28.58
N THR A 202 72.74 -25.34 -28.59
CA THR A 202 73.44 -26.53 -29.11
C THR A 202 73.82 -26.36 -30.59
N LEU A 203 72.90 -25.87 -31.44
CA LEU A 203 73.19 -25.61 -32.85
C LEU A 203 74.23 -24.49 -33.05
N GLN A 204 74.20 -23.45 -32.22
CA GLN A 204 75.20 -22.38 -32.25
C GLN A 204 76.60 -22.89 -31.86
N VAL A 205 76.70 -23.72 -30.82
CA VAL A 205 77.97 -24.37 -30.44
C VAL A 205 78.46 -25.26 -31.58
N MET A 206 77.59 -26.06 -32.20
CA MET A 206 77.97 -26.90 -33.36
C MET A 206 78.49 -26.08 -34.55
N GLU A 207 77.91 -24.92 -34.85
CA GLU A 207 78.41 -24.00 -35.89
C GLU A 207 79.83 -23.54 -35.58
N LEU A 208 80.06 -23.02 -34.37
CA LEU A 208 81.36 -22.54 -33.90
C LEU A 208 82.42 -23.64 -33.95
N LEU A 209 82.14 -24.85 -33.47
CA LEU A 209 83.10 -25.97 -33.54
C LEU A 209 83.39 -26.40 -34.99
N SER A 210 82.38 -26.36 -35.88
CA SER A 210 82.58 -26.67 -37.30
C SER A 210 83.48 -25.64 -38.00
N ARG A 211 83.37 -24.36 -37.61
CA ARG A 211 84.20 -23.25 -38.12
C ARG A 211 85.62 -23.30 -37.55
N ALA A 212 85.76 -23.59 -36.25
CA ALA A 212 87.05 -23.85 -35.62
C ALA A 212 87.81 -24.99 -36.32
N ARG A 213 87.13 -26.11 -36.62
CA ARG A 213 87.73 -27.25 -37.34
C ARG A 213 88.24 -26.85 -38.73
N LEU A 214 87.47 -26.03 -39.46
CA LEU A 214 87.92 -25.47 -40.75
C LEU A 214 89.17 -24.59 -40.59
N PHE A 215 89.24 -23.75 -39.55
CA PHE A 215 90.42 -22.94 -39.26
C PHE A 215 91.64 -23.77 -38.86
N LEU A 216 91.47 -24.88 -38.12
CA LEU A 216 92.55 -25.84 -37.85
C LEU A 216 93.13 -26.44 -39.14
N TYR A 217 92.28 -26.86 -40.08
CA TYR A 217 92.73 -27.36 -41.40
C TYR A 217 93.46 -26.31 -42.24
N GLN A 218 93.16 -25.02 -42.04
CA GLN A 218 93.83 -23.91 -42.71
C GLN A 218 95.08 -23.39 -41.96
N ALA A 219 95.46 -24.03 -40.84
CA ALA A 219 96.51 -23.57 -39.92
C ALA A 219 96.29 -22.15 -39.33
N ASN A 220 95.04 -21.70 -39.28
CA ASN A 220 94.62 -20.40 -38.73
C ASN A 220 94.31 -20.51 -37.23
N TYR A 221 95.27 -20.96 -36.43
CA TYR A 221 95.06 -21.42 -35.04
C TYR A 221 94.42 -20.38 -34.12
N GLY A 222 94.79 -19.09 -34.22
CA GLY A 222 94.20 -18.04 -33.37
C GLY A 222 92.73 -17.72 -33.68
N LEU A 223 92.23 -18.04 -34.89
CA LEU A 223 90.80 -17.96 -35.20
C LEU A 223 90.07 -19.22 -34.71
N ALA A 224 90.71 -20.39 -34.81
CA ALA A 224 90.17 -21.63 -34.23
C ALA A 224 90.01 -21.53 -32.71
N GLU A 225 91.03 -20.99 -32.03
CA GLU A 225 91.01 -20.74 -30.58
C GLU A 225 89.86 -19.80 -30.19
N GLN A 226 89.66 -18.68 -30.91
CA GLN A 226 88.54 -17.75 -30.68
C GLN A 226 87.18 -18.43 -30.81
N ASP A 227 86.98 -19.26 -31.84
CA ASP A 227 85.72 -20.00 -32.03
C ASP A 227 85.50 -21.07 -30.95
N VAL A 228 86.56 -21.74 -30.50
CA VAL A 228 86.48 -22.73 -29.40
C VAL A 228 86.19 -22.04 -28.06
N VAL A 229 86.82 -20.90 -27.77
CA VAL A 229 86.52 -20.09 -26.58
C VAL A 229 85.07 -19.57 -26.61
N ALA A 230 84.59 -19.13 -27.78
CA ALA A 230 83.20 -18.71 -27.94
C ALA A 230 82.20 -19.87 -27.74
N ALA A 231 82.51 -21.06 -28.26
CA ALA A 231 81.72 -22.27 -28.05
C ALA A 231 81.72 -22.70 -26.57
N ARG A 232 82.89 -22.65 -25.92
CA ARG A 232 83.10 -22.98 -24.51
C ARG A 232 82.29 -22.08 -23.56
N ALA A 233 82.11 -20.82 -23.92
CA ALA A 233 81.31 -19.85 -23.17
C ALA A 233 79.79 -20.02 -23.32
N LEU A 234 79.33 -20.83 -24.30
CA LEU A 234 77.91 -21.09 -24.58
C LEU A 234 77.43 -22.46 -24.10
N ILE A 235 78.35 -23.37 -23.77
CA ILE A 235 78.01 -24.69 -23.23
C ILE A 235 77.53 -24.56 -21.79
N ASP A 236 76.34 -25.09 -21.53
CA ASP A 236 75.84 -25.33 -20.19
C ASP A 236 76.62 -26.47 -19.52
N THR A 237 77.27 -26.19 -18.39
CA THR A 237 78.05 -27.14 -17.61
C THR A 237 77.26 -27.82 -16.48
N ASP A 238 75.98 -27.47 -16.29
CA ASP A 238 75.15 -28.08 -15.25
C ASP A 238 74.75 -29.54 -15.60
N THR A 239 74.95 -29.95 -16.86
CA THR A 239 74.82 -31.34 -17.31
C THR A 239 76.18 -32.06 -17.37
N ALA A 240 76.22 -33.33 -16.97
CA ALA A 240 77.46 -34.13 -17.03
C ALA A 240 78.02 -34.29 -18.46
N ALA A 241 77.14 -34.26 -19.47
CA ALA A 241 77.56 -34.29 -20.87
C ALA A 241 78.15 -32.94 -21.31
N GLY A 242 77.55 -31.81 -20.88
CA GLY A 242 78.10 -30.48 -21.07
C GLY A 242 79.45 -30.27 -20.37
N GLU A 243 79.63 -30.82 -19.16
CA GLU A 243 80.91 -30.79 -18.44
C GLU A 243 82.03 -31.54 -19.20
N GLU A 244 81.78 -32.73 -19.76
CA GLU A 244 82.78 -33.43 -20.58
C GLU A 244 83.07 -32.68 -21.90
N VAL A 245 82.06 -32.11 -22.57
CA VAL A 245 82.30 -31.28 -23.78
C VAL A 245 83.15 -30.06 -23.43
N ALA A 246 82.81 -29.34 -22.35
CA ALA A 246 83.56 -28.22 -21.82
C ALA A 246 85.03 -28.59 -21.55
N LEU A 247 85.25 -29.70 -20.86
CA LEU A 247 86.59 -30.20 -20.52
C LEU A 247 87.39 -30.60 -21.78
N ARG A 248 86.74 -31.12 -22.82
CA ARG A 248 87.38 -31.33 -24.14
C ARG A 248 87.81 -30.02 -24.77
N LEU A 249 86.93 -29.01 -24.83
CA LEU A 249 87.27 -27.71 -25.40
C LEU A 249 88.39 -27.00 -24.63
N ASP A 250 88.44 -27.14 -23.31
CA ASP A 250 89.52 -26.60 -22.48
C ASP A 250 90.88 -27.24 -22.87
N ARG A 251 90.93 -28.56 -23.15
CA ARG A 251 92.14 -29.21 -23.71
C ARG A 251 92.51 -28.74 -25.12
N VAL A 252 91.52 -28.37 -25.94
CA VAL A 252 91.76 -27.79 -27.28
C VAL A 252 92.40 -26.42 -27.16
N ILE A 253 91.91 -25.57 -26.25
CA ILE A 253 92.48 -24.25 -25.96
C ILE A 253 93.93 -24.38 -25.45
N ASP A 254 94.16 -25.20 -24.41
CA ASP A 254 95.50 -25.52 -23.87
C ASP A 254 96.41 -26.25 -24.89
N GLY A 255 95.85 -26.75 -25.98
CA GLY A 255 96.55 -27.45 -27.05
C GLY A 255 97.06 -26.53 -28.15
N LEU A 256 96.47 -25.34 -28.33
CA LEU A 256 96.78 -24.45 -29.43
C LEU A 256 97.80 -23.37 -29.03
N PRO A 257 98.72 -22.97 -29.93
CA PRO A 257 98.97 -23.50 -31.29
C PRO A 257 99.93 -24.70 -31.33
N GLU A 258 100.41 -25.18 -30.18
CA GLU A 258 101.59 -26.07 -30.07
C GLU A 258 101.33 -27.52 -30.50
N ARG A 259 100.09 -28.02 -30.33
CA ARG A 259 99.69 -29.43 -30.53
C ARG A 259 98.42 -29.54 -31.41
N PRO A 260 98.44 -29.02 -32.66
CA PRO A 260 97.23 -28.83 -33.45
C PRO A 260 96.52 -30.13 -33.87
N VAL A 261 97.23 -31.26 -33.93
CA VAL A 261 96.63 -32.57 -34.26
C VAL A 261 95.79 -33.08 -33.09
N THR A 262 96.33 -33.10 -31.88
CA THR A 262 95.59 -33.51 -30.67
C THR A 262 94.43 -32.56 -30.37
N ALA A 263 94.63 -31.26 -30.62
CA ALA A 263 93.55 -30.27 -30.53
C ALA A 263 92.42 -30.54 -31.54
N ALA A 264 92.71 -31.04 -32.75
CA ALA A 264 91.68 -31.45 -33.70
C ALA A 264 90.95 -32.74 -33.25
N ASP A 265 91.66 -33.70 -32.66
CA ASP A 265 91.06 -34.94 -32.15
C ASP A 265 90.10 -34.67 -30.96
N ASP A 266 90.51 -33.85 -29.98
CA ASP A 266 89.63 -33.48 -28.85
C ASP A 266 88.45 -32.60 -29.30
N LEU A 267 88.61 -31.77 -30.34
CA LEU A 267 87.53 -31.00 -30.96
C LEU A 267 86.49 -31.89 -31.64
N ASP A 268 86.94 -32.91 -32.38
CA ASP A 268 86.05 -33.89 -33.02
C ASP A 268 85.30 -34.74 -31.98
N ILE A 269 85.92 -35.06 -30.84
CA ILE A 269 85.26 -35.73 -29.70
C ILE A 269 84.20 -34.80 -29.09
N ALA A 270 84.52 -33.53 -28.83
CA ALA A 270 83.57 -32.55 -28.32
C ALA A 270 82.34 -32.40 -29.23
N TRP A 271 82.55 -32.36 -30.55
CA TRP A 271 81.47 -32.29 -31.53
C TRP A 271 80.60 -33.57 -31.57
N GLN A 272 81.20 -34.77 -31.46
CA GLN A 272 80.46 -36.03 -31.39
C GLN A 272 79.62 -36.17 -30.11
N LEU A 273 80.13 -35.66 -28.99
CA LEU A 273 79.38 -35.61 -27.73
C LEU A 273 78.14 -34.72 -27.84
N LEU A 274 78.24 -33.55 -28.48
CA LEU A 274 77.08 -32.69 -28.76
C LEU A 274 76.05 -33.33 -29.71
N LEU A 275 76.47 -34.20 -30.63
CA LEU A 275 75.55 -34.98 -31.48
C LEU A 275 74.83 -36.11 -30.72
N SER A 276 75.31 -36.46 -29.52
CA SER A 276 74.72 -37.55 -28.74
C SER A 276 73.46 -37.06 -28.01
N PRO A 277 72.34 -37.80 -28.05
CA PRO A 277 71.06 -37.33 -27.52
C PRO A 277 71.09 -37.02 -26.01
N SER A 278 72.07 -37.54 -25.28
CA SER A 278 72.33 -37.23 -23.87
C SER A 278 72.63 -35.76 -23.57
N VAL A 279 73.05 -34.95 -24.56
CA VAL A 279 73.19 -33.49 -24.40
C VAL A 279 71.85 -32.77 -24.61
N VAL A 280 70.98 -33.31 -25.46
CA VAL A 280 69.74 -32.64 -25.90
C VAL A 280 68.56 -32.96 -24.98
N SER A 281 68.51 -34.17 -24.39
CA SER A 281 67.34 -34.63 -23.62
C SER A 281 67.25 -34.15 -22.17
N GLY A 282 68.35 -33.72 -21.54
CA GLY A 282 68.34 -33.18 -20.17
C GLY A 282 67.84 -34.13 -19.06
N GLU A 283 67.91 -35.46 -19.27
CA GLU A 283 67.61 -36.50 -18.27
C GLU A 283 68.85 -36.91 -17.45
#